data_AF-A0A1H1VAE5-F1
#
_entry.id   AF-A0A1H1VAE5-F1
#
_cell.length_a   1.000
_cell.length_b   1.000
_cell.length_c   1.000
_cell.angle_alpha   90.00
_cell.angle_beta   90.00
_cell.angle_gamma   90.00
#
_symmetry.space_group_name_H-M   'P 1'
#
loop_
_entity.id
_entity.type
_entity.pdbx_description
1 polymer ?
#
loop_
_entity_poly.entity_id
_entity_poly.type
_entity_poly.pdbx_seq_one_letter_code
_entity_poly.pdbx_strand_id
1 'polypeptide(L)'
;MKKAQLSIYLDPETFRSLEAFAKRQGKPKSLVAEAAIASFLSPDDSDRREAAIAKRLDRIVRVLERLERNDGVTLETIALFIRFWLTSTPALPEHSSPAARAKGAERYDRFVEALGRRLSSGSTILKEVSIESNDAGNTARFKDESGSA
;
A
#
# COMPACT_ATOMS: atom_id res chain seq x y z
N MET A 1 -20.27 26.12 37.45
CA MET A 1 -21.75 26.00 37.44
C MET A 1 -22.15 24.81 38.30
N LYS A 2 -23.30 24.86 38.99
CA LYS A 2 -23.78 23.71 39.80
C LYS A 2 -24.28 22.60 38.85
N LYS A 3 -23.92 21.34 39.12
CA LYS A 3 -24.42 20.18 38.36
C LYS A 3 -25.85 19.86 38.77
N ALA A 4 -26.69 19.52 37.79
CA ALA A 4 -28.04 19.03 38.05
C ALA A 4 -27.99 17.56 38.48
N GLN A 5 -28.80 17.18 39.48
CA GLN A 5 -28.95 15.78 39.87
C GLN A 5 -29.87 15.08 38.87
N LEU A 6 -29.43 13.94 38.35
CA LEU A 6 -30.19 13.11 37.42
C LEU A 6 -30.39 11.71 38.03
N SER A 7 -31.64 11.28 38.15
CA SER A 7 -32.01 9.91 38.54
C SER A 7 -32.69 9.23 37.36
N ILE A 8 -32.07 8.18 36.83
CA ILE A 8 -32.55 7.42 35.68
C ILE A 8 -32.37 5.93 35.92
N TYR A 9 -33.26 5.14 35.33
CA TYR A 9 -33.09 3.69 35.27
C TYR A 9 -32.25 3.34 34.05
N LEU A 10 -31.25 2.47 34.25
CA LEU A 10 -30.44 1.89 33.20
C LEU A 10 -30.69 0.40 33.16
N ASP A 11 -30.62 -0.17 31.96
CA ASP A 11 -30.56 -1.61 31.81
C ASP A 11 -29.39 -2.20 32.65
N PRO A 12 -29.58 -3.33 33.35
CA PRO A 12 -28.54 -3.90 34.23
C PRO A 12 -27.21 -4.17 33.52
N GLU A 13 -27.21 -4.60 32.26
CA GLU A 13 -25.99 -4.84 31.49
C GLU A 13 -25.27 -3.53 31.15
N THR A 14 -26.05 -2.48 30.84
CA THR A 14 -25.51 -1.14 30.59
C THR A 14 -24.89 -0.54 31.84
N PHE A 15 -25.55 -0.70 33.00
CA PHE A 15 -25.01 -0.23 34.28
C PHE A 15 -23.69 -0.94 34.64
N ARG A 16 -23.63 -2.27 34.48
CA ARG A 16 -22.38 -3.04 34.69
C ARG A 16 -21.28 -2.60 33.74
N SER A 17 -21.60 -2.35 32.48
CA SER A 17 -20.64 -1.88 31.47
C SER A 17 -20.07 -0.50 31.84
N LEU A 18 -20.92 0.43 32.28
CA LEU A 18 -20.51 1.75 32.78
C LEU A 18 -19.58 1.62 33.99
N GLU A 19 -19.93 0.76 34.95
CA GLU A 19 -19.14 0.55 36.17
C GLU A 19 -17.77 -0.06 35.85
N ALA A 20 -17.73 -1.08 34.99
CA ALA A 20 -16.50 -1.71 34.55
C ALA A 20 -15.59 -0.71 33.79
N PHE A 21 -16.17 0.11 32.91
CA PHE A 21 -15.43 1.13 32.18
C PHE A 21 -14.87 2.21 33.11
N ALA A 22 -15.69 2.71 34.03
CA ALA A 22 -15.29 3.72 35.01
C ALA A 22 -14.15 3.21 35.92
N LYS A 23 -14.25 1.95 36.38
CA LYS A 23 -13.21 1.29 37.16
C LYS A 23 -11.90 1.15 36.39
N ARG A 24 -11.96 0.71 35.12
CA ARG A 24 -10.78 0.59 34.25
C ARG A 24 -10.09 1.93 33.97
N GLN A 25 -10.86 3.01 33.90
CA GLN A 25 -10.36 4.37 33.70
C GLN A 25 -9.96 5.09 35.00
N GLY A 26 -10.20 4.50 36.18
CA GLY A 26 -9.97 5.14 37.48
C GLY A 26 -10.80 6.41 37.70
N LYS A 27 -11.98 6.50 37.08
CA LYS A 27 -12.84 7.71 37.10
C LYS A 27 -14.18 7.44 37.79
N PRO A 28 -14.79 8.44 38.44
CA PRO A 28 -16.11 8.27 39.04
C PRO A 28 -17.17 8.05 37.97
N LYS A 29 -18.15 7.18 38.27
CA LYS A 29 -19.24 6.79 37.35
C LYS A 29 -20.01 8.00 36.80
N SER A 30 -20.28 9.00 37.64
CA SER A 30 -21.00 10.22 37.24
C SER A 30 -20.25 11.03 36.18
N LEU A 31 -18.91 11.10 36.27
CA LEU A 31 -18.09 11.83 35.31
C LEU A 31 -18.04 11.10 33.96
N VAL A 32 -17.96 9.77 33.99
CA VAL A 32 -18.02 8.96 32.76
C VAL A 32 -19.40 9.08 32.11
N ALA A 33 -20.47 8.99 32.90
CA ALA A 33 -21.83 9.12 32.41
C ALA A 33 -22.11 10.52 31.81
N GLU A 34 -21.69 11.57 32.49
CA GLU A 34 -21.81 12.95 32.00
C GLU A 34 -21.05 13.14 30.68
N ALA A 35 -19.80 12.65 30.60
CA ALA A 35 -19.02 12.74 29.37
C ALA A 35 -19.65 11.97 28.21
N ALA A 36 -20.19 10.78 28.48
CA ALA A 36 -20.89 9.97 27.48
C ALA A 36 -22.16 10.68 26.97
N ILE A 37 -22.98 11.22 27.88
CA ILE A 37 -24.19 11.97 27.53
C ILE A 37 -23.85 13.25 26.75
N ALA A 38 -22.83 13.99 27.20
CA ALA A 38 -22.39 15.21 26.52
C ALA A 38 -21.84 14.94 25.11
N SER A 39 -21.09 13.84 24.93
CA SER A 39 -20.63 13.41 23.60
C SER A 39 -21.79 12.96 22.72
N PHE A 40 -22.75 12.20 23.26
CA PHE A 40 -23.93 11.76 22.51
C PHE A 40 -24.82 12.93 22.05
N LEU A 41 -24.98 13.94 22.89
CA LEU A 41 -25.81 15.11 22.59
C LEU A 41 -25.05 16.19 21.79
N SER A 42 -23.78 15.99 21.47
CA SER A 42 -23.01 16.96 20.70
C SER A 42 -23.36 16.82 19.21
N PRO A 43 -23.95 17.85 18.56
CA PRO A 43 -24.26 17.84 17.13
C PRO A 43 -23.02 17.68 16.23
N ASP A 44 -21.83 17.88 16.81
CA ASP A 44 -20.56 17.92 16.10
C ASP A 44 -19.89 16.54 15.97
N ASP A 45 -20.22 15.57 16.81
CA ASP A 45 -19.39 14.36 16.93
C ASP A 45 -19.62 13.34 15.80
N SER A 46 -20.86 13.19 15.32
CA SER A 46 -21.16 12.40 14.11
C SER A 46 -20.60 13.06 12.87
N ASP A 47 -20.90 14.34 12.69
CA ASP A 47 -20.61 15.10 11.47
C ASP A 47 -19.10 15.28 11.29
N ARG A 48 -18.35 15.51 12.39
CA ARG A 48 -16.87 15.56 12.33
C ARG A 48 -16.25 14.22 12.01
N ARG A 49 -16.79 13.11 12.51
CA ARG A 49 -16.29 11.76 12.20
C ARG A 49 -16.53 11.43 10.73
N GLU A 50 -17.73 11.71 10.23
CA GLU A 50 -18.06 11.52 8.82
C GLU A 50 -17.20 12.40 7.90
N ALA A 51 -17.03 13.68 8.24
CA ALA A 51 -16.16 14.59 7.49
C ALA A 51 -14.69 14.13 7.49
N ALA A 52 -14.19 13.59 8.61
CA ALA A 52 -12.83 13.06 8.69
C ALA A 52 -12.65 11.80 7.81
N ILE A 53 -13.67 10.95 7.73
CA ILE A 53 -13.67 9.76 6.86
C ILE A 53 -13.71 10.20 5.39
N ALA A 54 -14.61 11.11 5.02
CA ALA A 54 -14.70 11.65 3.66
C ALA A 54 -13.35 12.26 3.21
N LYS A 55 -12.73 13.07 4.06
CA LYS A 55 -11.40 13.67 3.78
C LYS A 55 -10.30 12.61 3.61
N ARG A 56 -10.36 11.51 4.36
CA ARG A 56 -9.41 10.38 4.19
C ARG A 56 -9.65 9.66 2.87
N LEU A 57 -10.90 9.43 2.49
CA LEU A 57 -11.26 8.83 1.20
C LEU A 57 -10.78 9.70 0.04
N ASP A 58 -11.04 11.01 0.07
CA ASP A 58 -10.56 11.93 -0.95
C ASP A 58 -9.03 11.89 -1.10
N ARG A 59 -8.33 11.81 0.04
CA ARG A 59 -6.86 11.67 0.03
C ARG A 59 -6.42 10.37 -0.63
N ILE A 60 -7.11 9.25 -0.36
CA ILE A 60 -6.81 7.95 -0.98
C ILE A 60 -7.03 8.02 -2.49
N VAL A 61 -8.15 8.59 -2.94
CA VAL A 61 -8.45 8.75 -4.37
C VAL A 61 -7.33 9.53 -5.07
N ARG A 62 -6.90 10.67 -4.51
CA ARG A 62 -5.78 11.45 -5.09
C ARG A 62 -4.46 10.69 -5.13
N VAL A 63 -4.19 9.85 -4.13
CA VAL A 63 -2.98 9.01 -4.13
C VAL A 63 -3.07 7.95 -5.23
N LEU A 64 -4.23 7.32 -5.41
CA LEU A 64 -4.47 6.34 -6.47
C LEU A 64 -4.34 6.95 -7.86
N GLU A 65 -4.97 8.10 -8.11
CA GLU A 65 -4.84 8.81 -9.41
C GLU A 65 -3.40 9.21 -9.74
N ARG A 66 -2.58 9.52 -8.71
CA ARG A 66 -1.15 9.80 -8.92
C ARG A 66 -0.37 8.52 -9.19
N LEU A 67 -0.70 7.43 -8.50
CA LEU A 67 -0.09 6.14 -8.71
C LEU A 67 -0.37 5.63 -10.13
N GLU A 68 -1.61 5.72 -10.59
CA GLU A 68 -2.00 5.35 -11.95
C GLU A 68 -1.24 6.14 -13.02
N ARG A 69 -1.09 7.46 -12.83
CA ARG A 69 -0.25 8.29 -13.72
C ARG A 69 1.21 7.85 -13.72
N ASN A 70 1.78 7.57 -12.55
CA ASN A 70 3.17 7.12 -12.44
C ASN A 70 3.36 5.74 -13.08
N ASP A 71 2.39 4.85 -12.94
CA ASP A 71 2.40 3.53 -13.56
C ASP A 71 2.32 3.65 -15.09
N GLY A 72 1.47 4.55 -15.60
CA GLY A 72 1.41 4.87 -17.03
C GLY A 72 2.75 5.34 -17.58
N VAL A 73 3.39 6.32 -16.91
CA VAL A 73 4.73 6.81 -17.30
C VAL A 73 5.78 5.70 -17.23
N THR A 74 5.73 4.84 -16.22
CA THR A 74 6.66 3.71 -16.07
C THR A 74 6.47 2.71 -17.21
N LEU A 75 5.23 2.37 -17.56
CA LEU A 75 4.92 1.45 -18.63
C LEU A 75 5.33 2.01 -20.00
N GLU A 76 5.07 3.29 -20.26
CA GLU A 76 5.53 3.99 -21.47
C GLU A 76 7.06 4.00 -21.55
N THR A 77 7.75 4.29 -20.44
CA THR A 77 9.22 4.29 -20.38
C THR A 77 9.79 2.91 -20.67
N ILE A 78 9.22 1.85 -20.07
CA ILE A 78 9.63 0.47 -20.33
C ILE A 78 9.37 0.08 -21.79
N ALA A 79 8.21 0.43 -22.34
CA ALA A 79 7.88 0.15 -23.74
C ALA A 79 8.86 0.86 -24.69
N LEU A 80 9.18 2.13 -24.43
CA LEU A 80 10.17 2.89 -25.18
C LEU A 80 11.58 2.30 -25.03
N PHE A 81 11.97 1.88 -23.82
CA PHE A 81 13.25 1.22 -23.57
C PHE A 81 13.37 -0.10 -24.34
N ILE A 82 12.36 -0.97 -24.26
CA ILE A 82 12.33 -2.25 -25.00
C ILE A 82 12.41 -1.99 -26.49
N ARG A 83 11.60 -1.06 -27.01
CA ARG A 83 11.61 -0.68 -28.43
C ARG A 83 13.00 -0.18 -28.84
N PHE A 84 13.54 0.78 -28.11
CA PHE A 84 14.87 1.32 -28.36
C PHE A 84 15.95 0.24 -28.32
N TRP A 85 15.94 -0.63 -27.32
CA TRP A 85 16.93 -1.71 -27.19
C TRP A 85 16.87 -2.69 -28.37
N LEU A 86 15.66 -3.05 -28.80
CA LEU A 86 15.43 -3.93 -29.94
C LEU A 86 15.80 -3.29 -31.29
N THR A 87 15.76 -1.95 -31.40
CA THR A 87 16.10 -1.21 -32.63
C THR A 87 17.51 -0.62 -32.68
N SER A 88 18.13 -0.38 -31.52
CA SER A 88 19.43 0.31 -31.38
C SER A 88 20.59 -0.63 -31.09
N THR A 89 20.39 -1.95 -31.17
CA THR A 89 21.52 -2.87 -31.34
C THR A 89 22.24 -2.46 -32.63
N PRO A 90 23.54 -2.08 -32.61
CA PRO A 90 24.17 -1.33 -33.69
C PRO A 90 23.99 -2.02 -35.04
N ALA A 91 23.54 -1.23 -36.03
CA ALA A 91 23.46 -1.67 -37.41
C ALA A 91 24.85 -2.11 -37.86
N LEU A 92 24.95 -3.31 -38.42
CA LEU A 92 26.10 -3.68 -39.23
C LEU A 92 26.18 -2.71 -40.42
N PRO A 93 27.38 -2.48 -41.01
CA PRO A 93 27.64 -1.44 -42.00
C PRO A 93 26.61 -1.37 -43.14
N GLU A 94 26.51 -0.18 -43.76
CA GLU A 94 25.50 0.36 -44.71
C GLU A 94 24.81 -0.63 -45.68
N HIS A 95 25.42 -1.78 -45.95
CA HIS A 95 24.94 -2.86 -46.81
C HIS A 95 23.88 -3.78 -46.13
N SER A 96 23.62 -3.62 -44.83
CA SER A 96 22.77 -4.54 -44.05
C SER A 96 21.31 -4.07 -43.85
N SER A 97 20.60 -3.97 -44.98
CA SER A 97 19.29 -4.60 -45.29
C SER A 97 18.08 -4.54 -44.31
N PRO A 98 16.83 -4.55 -44.85
CA PRO A 98 15.59 -4.96 -44.16
C PRO A 98 15.70 -6.15 -43.18
N ALA A 99 16.69 -7.04 -43.37
CA ALA A 99 17.03 -8.14 -42.47
C ALA A 99 17.34 -7.70 -41.03
N ALA A 100 17.98 -6.54 -40.82
CA ALA A 100 18.25 -6.03 -39.47
C ALA A 100 16.95 -5.62 -38.75
N ARG A 101 16.03 -4.98 -39.48
CA ARG A 101 14.70 -4.63 -38.96
C ARG A 101 13.85 -5.87 -38.68
N ALA A 102 13.91 -6.87 -39.57
CA ALA A 102 13.22 -8.15 -39.37
C ALA A 102 13.69 -8.89 -38.12
N LYS A 103 15.01 -8.85 -37.84
CA LYS A 103 15.59 -9.47 -36.64
C LYS A 103 15.22 -8.74 -35.34
N GLY A 104 15.03 -7.42 -35.40
CA GLY A 104 14.47 -6.64 -34.29
C GLY A 104 13.01 -7.01 -33.99
N ALA A 105 12.19 -7.18 -35.03
CA ALA A 105 10.79 -7.63 -34.90
C ALA A 105 10.70 -9.05 -34.33
N GLU A 106 11.50 -10.00 -34.82
CA GLU A 106 11.54 -11.38 -34.29
C GLU A 106 11.90 -11.42 -32.79
N ARG A 107 12.82 -10.55 -32.35
CA ARG A 107 13.17 -10.44 -30.93
C ARG A 107 12.05 -9.83 -30.09
N TYR A 108 11.30 -8.86 -30.64
CA TYR A 108 10.13 -8.30 -29.98
C TYR A 108 9.06 -9.37 -29.74
N ASP A 109 8.72 -10.15 -30.76
CA ASP A 109 7.68 -11.18 -30.66
C ASP A 109 8.06 -12.24 -29.61
N ARG A 110 9.32 -12.69 -29.59
CA ARG A 110 9.82 -13.60 -28.55
C ARG A 110 9.77 -12.99 -27.14
N PHE A 111 10.05 -11.69 -27.02
CA PHE A 111 9.95 -10.99 -25.74
C PHE A 111 8.50 -10.95 -25.24
N VAL A 112 7.55 -10.58 -26.10
CA VAL A 112 6.12 -10.53 -25.76
C VAL A 112 5.61 -11.91 -25.33
N GLU A 113 6.02 -12.97 -26.04
CA GLU A 113 5.67 -14.35 -25.70
C GLU A 113 6.24 -14.79 -24.34
N ALA A 114 7.51 -14.45 -24.06
CA ALA A 114 8.14 -14.72 -22.77
C ALA A 114 7.49 -13.93 -21.61
N LEU A 115 7.14 -12.66 -21.85
CA LEU A 115 6.43 -11.82 -20.90
C LEU A 115 5.03 -12.38 -20.61
N GLY A 116 4.29 -12.77 -21.65
CA GLY A 116 2.97 -13.38 -21.52
C GLY A 116 2.99 -14.66 -20.68
N ARG A 117 3.94 -15.57 -20.95
CA ARG A 117 4.17 -16.76 -20.11
C ARG A 117 4.43 -16.40 -18.66
N ARG A 118 5.28 -15.41 -18.41
CA ARG A 118 5.66 -15.00 -17.04
C ARG A 118 4.53 -14.32 -16.28
N LEU A 119 3.71 -13.51 -16.95
CA LEU A 119 2.50 -12.94 -16.35
C LEU A 119 1.49 -14.03 -15.99
N SER A 120 1.31 -15.02 -16.86
CA SER A 120 0.41 -16.16 -16.59
C SER A 120 0.86 -17.06 -15.44
N SER A 121 2.17 -17.09 -15.13
CA SER A 121 2.72 -17.86 -14.01
C SER A 121 2.71 -17.11 -12.67
N GLY A 122 2.31 -15.82 -12.65
CA GLY A 122 2.18 -15.03 -11.43
C GLY A 122 3.51 -14.65 -10.74
N SER A 123 4.66 -14.89 -11.38
CA SER A 123 5.96 -14.45 -10.86
C SER A 123 6.20 -12.98 -11.19
N THR A 124 6.34 -12.14 -10.17
CA THR A 124 6.65 -10.72 -10.33
C THR A 124 8.16 -10.50 -10.22
N ILE A 125 8.70 -9.58 -11.04
CA ILE A 125 10.14 -9.22 -10.98
C ILE A 125 10.52 -8.75 -9.57
N LEU A 126 9.58 -8.08 -8.88
CA LEU A 126 9.74 -7.61 -7.50
C LEU A 126 10.00 -8.73 -6.49
N LYS A 127 9.42 -9.92 -6.69
CA LYS A 127 9.69 -11.09 -5.83
C LYS A 127 11.09 -11.63 -6.06
N GLU A 128 11.56 -11.72 -7.31
CA GLU A 128 12.90 -12.21 -7.64
C GLU A 128 14.02 -11.29 -7.14
N VAL A 129 13.88 -9.96 -7.31
CA VAL A 129 14.88 -8.98 -6.82
C VAL A 129 14.93 -8.95 -5.29
N SER A 130 13.79 -9.16 -4.62
CA SER A 130 13.72 -9.27 -3.16
C SER A 130 14.36 -10.58 -2.66
N ILE A 131 14.25 -11.67 -3.41
CA ILE A 131 14.92 -12.95 -3.11
C ILE A 131 16.44 -12.81 -3.27
N GLU A 132 16.92 -12.21 -4.37
CA GLU A 132 18.36 -11.98 -4.58
C GLU A 132 18.97 -11.03 -3.53
N SER A 133 18.24 -9.98 -3.13
CA SER A 133 18.70 -9.06 -2.07
C SER A 133 18.80 -9.73 -0.69
N ASN A 134 17.93 -10.70 -0.41
CA ASN A 134 17.94 -11.44 0.86
C ASN A 134 19.03 -12.53 0.88
N ASP A 135 19.35 -13.12 -0.27
CA ASP A 135 20.41 -14.14 -0.40
C ASP A 135 21.82 -13.52 -0.37
N ALA A 136 21.98 -12.29 -0.88
CA ALA A 136 23.18 -11.48 -0.69
C ALA A 136 23.45 -11.13 0.79
N GLY A 137 22.39 -10.94 1.60
CA GLY A 137 22.49 -10.71 3.04
C GLY A 137 22.83 -11.97 3.85
N ASN A 138 22.37 -13.14 3.41
CA ASN A 138 22.63 -14.41 4.09
C ASN A 138 24.04 -14.97 3.81
N THR A 139 24.55 -14.77 2.59
CA THR A 139 25.90 -15.20 2.20
C THR A 139 27.01 -14.37 2.86
N ALA A 140 26.75 -13.11 3.22
CA ALA A 140 27.69 -12.28 3.99
C ALA A 140 27.81 -12.73 5.46
N ARG A 141 26.69 -13.19 6.07
CA ARG A 141 26.66 -13.62 7.48
C ARG A 141 27.37 -14.95 7.74
N PHE A 142 27.40 -15.84 6.74
CA PHE A 142 28.12 -17.12 6.84
C PHE A 142 29.64 -16.98 6.72
N LYS A 143 30.17 -15.88 6.17
CA LYS A 143 31.62 -15.68 6.02
C LYS A 143 32.29 -15.13 7.29
N ASP A 144 31.56 -14.39 8.12
CA ASP A 144 32.11 -13.77 9.33
C ASP A 144 32.20 -14.75 10.53
N GLU A 145 31.41 -15.83 10.56
CA GLU A 145 31.47 -16.83 11.65
C GLU A 145 32.50 -17.94 11.43
N SER A 146 32.98 -18.15 10.19
CA SER A 146 33.98 -19.18 9.86
C SER A 146 35.44 -18.71 9.91
N GLY A 147 35.68 -17.45 10.30
CA GLY A 147 37.01 -16.80 10.25
C GLY A 147 37.68 -16.53 11.60
N SER A 148 37.25 -17.16 12.70
CA SER A 148 37.94 -17.09 14.00
C SER A 148 38.17 -18.47 14.58
N ALA A 149 39.27 -19.09 14.17
CA ALA A 149 39.95 -20.18 14.88
C ALA A 149 41.47 -20.01 14.66
#